data_AF-A0A6C0CKV6-F1
#
_entry.id   AF-A0A6C0CKV6-F1
#
_cell.length_a   1.000
_cell.length_b   1.000
_cell.length_c   1.000
_cell.angle_alpha   90.00
_cell.angle_beta   90.00
_cell.angle_gamma   90.00
#
_symmetry.space_group_name_H-M   'P 1'
#
loop_
_entity.id
_entity.type
_entity.pdbx_description
1 polymer ?
#
loop_
_entity_poly.entity_id
_entity_poly.type
_entity_poly.pdbx_seq_one_letter_code
_entity_poly.pdbx_strand_id
1 'polypeptide(L)'
;MSSFQKITSECCTVTSSEKKEQKKETYGDCAICMESLDTGKNFARTNCKHAFCLTCLMRALKDNNTCPLCRANIEEDKPNSSKTLEFEEVIEVAKDEIEMFPWKDHLDAIMHFDTPQSSLKNMLKVFSVGLVRGIINFQNEDDEGDWEVADSDEEE
;
A
#
# COMPACT_ATOMS: atom_id res chain seq x y z
N MET A 1 -27.32 -5.74 -64.81
CA MET A 1 -26.69 -4.47 -64.38
C MET A 1 -27.00 -4.27 -62.90
N SER A 2 -25.96 -4.20 -62.08
CA SER A 2 -25.88 -3.69 -60.69
C SER A 2 -26.86 -4.26 -59.65
N SER A 3 -26.48 -5.16 -58.73
CA SER A 3 -25.43 -5.11 -57.69
C SER A 3 -25.96 -4.61 -56.33
N PHE A 4 -25.42 -5.22 -55.28
CA PHE A 4 -25.47 -4.91 -53.84
C PHE A 4 -26.58 -5.54 -52.98
N GLN A 5 -26.42 -6.82 -52.67
CA GLN A 5 -26.79 -7.35 -51.35
C GLN A 5 -25.66 -7.01 -50.36
N LYS A 6 -26.01 -6.32 -49.28
CA LYS A 6 -25.10 -5.95 -48.19
C LYS A 6 -25.32 -6.89 -46.99
N ILE A 7 -24.22 -7.57 -46.64
CA ILE A 7 -23.68 -7.76 -45.29
C ILE A 7 -24.52 -8.64 -44.35
N THR A 8 -24.25 -9.94 -44.38
CA THR A 8 -24.50 -10.83 -43.24
C THR A 8 -23.28 -10.85 -42.33
N SER A 9 -23.57 -10.60 -41.05
CA SER A 9 -22.69 -10.69 -39.89
C SER A 9 -22.05 -12.08 -39.77
N GLU A 10 -20.81 -12.20 -40.20
CA GLU A 10 -19.88 -13.23 -39.76
C GLU A 10 -18.91 -12.59 -38.78
N CYS A 11 -19.29 -12.61 -37.49
CA CYS A 11 -18.38 -12.33 -36.40
C CYS A 11 -17.39 -13.49 -36.35
N CYS A 12 -16.26 -13.34 -37.05
CA CYS A 12 -15.09 -14.19 -36.87
C CYS A 12 -14.70 -14.19 -35.40
N THR A 13 -14.95 -15.31 -34.75
CA THR A 13 -14.42 -15.69 -33.45
C THR A 13 -12.89 -15.68 -33.49
N VAL A 14 -12.31 -14.58 -33.06
CA VAL A 14 -10.92 -14.49 -32.60
C VAL A 14 -10.96 -13.72 -31.29
N THR A 15 -11.26 -14.43 -30.19
CA THR A 15 -10.96 -13.91 -28.85
C THR A 15 -9.45 -13.99 -28.68
N SER A 16 -8.81 -12.91 -29.11
CA SER A 16 -7.39 -12.65 -28.97
C SER A 16 -6.97 -12.86 -27.52
N SER A 17 -6.19 -13.90 -27.27
CA SER A 17 -5.44 -14.07 -26.04
C SER A 17 -4.37 -12.98 -25.99
N GLU A 18 -4.67 -11.86 -25.35
CA GLU A 18 -3.67 -10.87 -24.99
C GLU A 18 -3.28 -11.06 -23.53
N LYS A 19 -2.48 -12.10 -23.26
CA LYS A 19 -1.60 -12.07 -22.09
C LYS A 19 -0.59 -10.95 -22.36
N LYS A 20 -0.83 -9.77 -21.81
CA LYS A 20 0.18 -8.71 -21.70
C LYS A 20 1.39 -9.30 -20.97
N GLU A 21 2.43 -9.65 -21.72
CA GLU A 21 3.77 -9.87 -21.18
C GLU A 21 4.26 -8.53 -20.62
N GLN A 22 4.03 -8.31 -19.32
CA GLN A 22 4.77 -7.31 -18.58
C GLN A 22 6.22 -7.77 -18.53
N LYS A 23 7.08 -7.10 -19.28
CA LYS A 23 8.53 -7.23 -19.19
C LYS A 23 8.95 -6.86 -17.76
N LYS A 24 9.04 -7.85 -16.88
CA LYS A 24 9.61 -7.68 -15.53
C LYS A 24 11.06 -7.27 -15.69
N GLU A 25 11.38 -6.04 -15.34
CA GLU A 25 12.78 -5.68 -15.11
C GLU A 25 13.26 -6.46 -13.89
N THR A 26 14.16 -7.42 -14.12
CA THR A 26 14.75 -8.24 -13.06
C THR A 26 15.91 -7.47 -12.43
N TYR A 27 15.80 -7.12 -11.16
CA TYR A 27 16.83 -6.40 -10.39
C TYR A 27 17.93 -7.33 -9.83
N GLY A 28 18.04 -8.54 -10.38
CA GLY A 28 18.89 -9.61 -9.86
C GLY A 28 18.22 -10.40 -8.73
N ASP A 29 19.04 -11.03 -7.90
CA ASP A 29 18.60 -11.85 -6.76
C ASP A 29 18.83 -11.12 -5.43
N CYS A 30 17.99 -11.41 -4.45
CA CYS A 30 18.13 -10.86 -3.10
C CYS A 30 19.40 -11.42 -2.43
N ALA A 31 20.31 -10.55 -1.96
CA ALA A 31 21.53 -10.99 -1.28
C ALA A 31 21.30 -11.67 0.10
N ILE A 32 20.06 -11.74 0.59
CA ILE A 32 19.70 -12.33 1.90
C ILE A 32 19.10 -13.73 1.72
N CYS A 33 18.07 -13.89 0.87
CA CYS A 33 17.42 -15.18 0.63
C CYS A 33 17.86 -15.86 -0.67
N MET A 34 18.62 -15.17 -1.53
CA MET A 34 19.07 -15.65 -2.85
C MET A 34 17.93 -15.94 -3.84
N GLU A 35 16.73 -15.42 -3.59
CA GLU A 35 15.59 -15.51 -4.51
C GLU A 35 15.55 -14.32 -5.46
N SER A 36 15.03 -14.54 -6.67
CA SER A 36 14.91 -13.49 -7.67
C SER A 36 13.94 -12.38 -7.28
N LEU A 37 14.37 -11.14 -7.47
CA LEU A 37 13.62 -9.95 -7.06
C LEU A 37 12.45 -9.64 -8.01
N ASP A 38 11.26 -9.47 -7.42
CA ASP A 38 10.04 -9.10 -8.12
C ASP A 38 9.55 -7.70 -7.72
N THR A 39 9.76 -6.73 -8.62
CA THR A 39 9.34 -5.33 -8.44
C THR A 39 7.84 -5.13 -8.25
N GLY A 40 7.01 -6.10 -8.63
CA GLY A 40 5.56 -6.00 -8.50
C GLY A 40 5.00 -6.41 -7.13
N LYS A 41 5.81 -6.97 -6.23
CA LYS A 41 5.31 -7.56 -4.97
C LYS A 41 6.19 -7.33 -3.75
N ASN A 42 7.37 -7.96 -3.73
CA ASN A 42 8.22 -8.05 -2.54
C ASN A 42 9.62 -7.53 -2.87
N PHE A 43 9.71 -6.22 -3.01
CA PHE A 43 10.91 -5.53 -3.46
C PHE A 43 11.09 -4.25 -2.67
N ALA A 44 12.31 -4.02 -2.21
CA ALA A 44 12.74 -2.77 -1.60
C ALA A 44 14.10 -2.38 -2.16
N ARG A 45 14.27 -1.10 -2.47
CA ARG A 45 15.54 -0.51 -2.89
C ARG A 45 15.92 0.61 -1.93
N THR A 46 17.10 0.51 -1.34
CA THR A 46 17.61 1.47 -0.36
C THR A 46 18.18 2.71 -1.06
N ASN A 47 18.42 3.78 -0.29
CA ASN A 47 19.05 5.02 -0.79
C ASN A 47 20.47 4.79 -1.34
N CYS A 48 21.19 3.80 -0.80
CA CYS A 48 22.47 3.34 -1.34
C CYS A 48 22.34 2.44 -2.58
N LYS A 49 21.13 2.35 -3.17
CA LYS A 49 20.77 1.69 -4.43
C LYS A 49 20.80 0.17 -4.44
N HIS A 50 21.03 -0.47 -3.29
CA HIS A 50 20.95 -1.92 -3.14
C HIS A 50 19.50 -2.41 -3.05
N ALA A 51 19.24 -3.59 -3.59
CA ALA A 51 17.89 -4.15 -3.68
C ALA A 51 17.77 -5.48 -2.93
N PHE A 52 16.63 -5.66 -2.27
CA PHE A 52 16.30 -6.84 -1.47
C PHE A 52 14.80 -7.15 -1.55
N CYS A 53 14.42 -8.34 -1.09
CA CYS A 53 13.04 -8.58 -0.69
C CYS A 53 12.67 -7.62 0.44
N LEU A 54 11.50 -6.97 0.36
CA LEU A 54 11.01 -6.06 1.39
C LEU A 54 11.04 -6.72 2.77
N THR A 55 10.56 -7.97 2.86
CA THR A 55 10.55 -8.75 4.10
C THR A 55 11.94 -9.08 4.61
N CYS A 56 12.89 -9.38 3.71
CA CYS A 56 14.27 -9.66 4.09
C CYS A 56 14.97 -8.40 4.61
N LEU A 57 14.76 -7.25 3.96
CA LEU A 57 15.29 -5.97 4.42
C LEU A 57 14.72 -5.61 5.80
N MET A 58 13.40 -5.65 5.98
CA MET A 58 12.76 -5.34 7.27
C MET A 58 13.29 -6.22 8.42
N ARG A 59 13.50 -7.53 8.17
CA ARG A 59 14.10 -8.42 9.16
C ARG A 59 15.53 -8.02 9.51
N ALA A 60 16.35 -7.66 8.52
CA ALA A 60 17.72 -7.23 8.77
C ALA A 60 17.79 -5.90 9.55
N LEU A 61 16.83 -5.00 9.30
CA LEU A 61 16.77 -3.69 9.96
C LEU A 61 16.26 -3.76 11.41
N LYS A 62 15.67 -4.87 11.83
CA LYS A 62 15.23 -5.08 13.22
C LYS A 62 16.39 -4.96 14.22
N ASP A 63 17.55 -5.48 13.85
CA ASP A 63 18.73 -5.52 14.72
C ASP A 63 19.73 -4.39 14.40
N ASN A 64 19.81 -3.94 13.15
CA ASN A 64 20.78 -2.92 12.71
C ASN A 64 20.19 -2.00 11.63
N ASN A 65 20.19 -0.68 11.83
CA ASN A 65 19.68 0.30 10.86
C ASN A 65 20.60 0.54 9.64
N THR A 66 21.29 -0.49 9.15
CA THR A 66 22.28 -0.34 8.07
C THR A 66 22.03 -1.31 6.94
N CYS A 67 22.41 -0.91 5.72
CA CYS A 67 22.31 -1.75 4.54
C CYS A 67 23.14 -3.04 4.71
N PRO A 68 22.55 -4.24 4.51
CA PRO A 68 23.29 -5.51 4.64
C PRO A 68 24.47 -5.68 3.69
N LEU A 69 24.52 -4.93 2.59
CA LEU A 69 25.59 -5.00 1.59
C LEU A 69 26.72 -4.00 1.83
N CYS A 70 26.40 -2.74 2.09
CA CYS A 70 27.42 -1.68 2.19
C CYS A 70 27.49 -0.98 3.53
N ARG A 71 26.64 -1.36 4.50
CA ARG A 71 26.57 -0.78 5.85
C ARG A 71 26.23 0.71 5.90
N ALA A 72 25.83 1.31 4.78
CA ALA A 72 25.27 2.66 4.77
C ALA A 72 24.01 2.71 5.64
N ASN A 73 23.84 3.78 6.42
CA ASN A 73 22.66 3.99 7.26
C ASN A 73 21.40 4.05 6.38
N ILE A 74 20.32 3.38 6.78
CA ILE A 74 19.06 3.41 6.02
C ILE A 74 18.28 4.70 6.35
N GLU A 75 18.22 5.05 7.63
CA GLU A 75 17.65 6.30 8.13
C GLU A 75 18.68 7.02 9.01
N GLU A 76 18.75 8.35 8.91
CA GLU A 76 19.71 9.13 9.70
C GLU A 76 19.31 9.19 11.18
N ASP A 77 18.01 9.26 11.45
CA ASP A 77 17.45 9.21 12.79
C ASP A 77 17.23 7.75 13.23
N LYS A 78 17.44 7.47 14.52
CA LYS A 78 17.00 6.20 15.09
C LYS A 78 15.47 6.23 15.12
N PRO A 79 14.77 5.12 14.79
CA PRO A 79 13.33 5.07 14.96
C PRO A 79 13.01 5.39 16.42
N ASN A 80 12.19 6.44 16.65
CA ASN A 80 11.61 6.70 17.96
C ASN A 80 10.93 5.41 18.42
N SER A 81 11.13 5.00 19.67
CA SER A 81 10.51 3.80 20.21
C SER A 81 8.99 3.99 20.18
N SER A 82 8.35 3.54 19.11
CA SER A 82 6.91 3.65 18.92
C SER A 82 6.23 2.96 20.09
N LYS A 83 5.21 3.59 20.68
CA LYS A 83 4.47 3.00 21.79
C LYS A 83 3.95 1.62 21.37
N THR A 84 4.16 0.61 22.22
CA THR A 84 3.58 -0.72 21.98
C THR A 84 2.08 -0.67 22.21
N LEU A 85 1.31 -1.19 21.26
CA LEU A 85 -0.14 -1.27 21.35
C LEU A 85 -0.56 -2.47 22.20
N GLU A 86 -1.30 -2.20 23.27
CA GLU A 86 -2.00 -3.22 24.05
C GLU A 86 -3.28 -3.67 23.33
N PHE A 87 -3.77 -4.86 23.69
CA PHE A 87 -4.89 -5.49 22.99
C PHE A 87 -6.16 -4.61 22.93
N GLU A 88 -6.46 -3.89 24.01
CA GLU A 88 -7.62 -2.99 24.06
C GLU A 88 -7.45 -1.80 23.10
N GLU A 89 -6.24 -1.24 23.01
CA GLU A 89 -5.93 -0.12 22.12
C GLU A 89 -6.08 -0.53 20.64
N VAL A 90 -5.67 -1.76 20.30
CA VAL A 90 -5.87 -2.32 18.95
C VAL A 90 -7.36 -2.46 18.63
N ILE A 91 -8.19 -2.86 19.60
CA ILE A 91 -9.64 -2.98 19.42
C ILE A 91 -10.24 -1.61 19.12
N GLU A 92 -9.89 -0.59 19.89
CA GLU A 92 -10.44 0.76 19.70
C GLU A 92 -10.05 1.32 18.33
N VAL A 93 -8.77 1.25 17.93
CA VAL A 93 -8.32 1.69 16.60
C VAL A 93 -9.06 0.96 15.47
N ALA A 94 -9.30 -0.34 15.63
CA ALA A 94 -10.03 -1.11 14.64
C ALA A 94 -11.52 -0.74 14.57
N LYS A 95 -12.17 -0.48 15.72
CA LYS A 95 -13.57 -0.03 15.77
C LYS A 95 -13.72 1.33 15.11
N ASP A 96 -12.87 2.29 15.47
CA ASP A 96 -12.90 3.65 14.93
C ASP A 96 -12.76 3.65 13.41
N GLU A 97 -11.82 2.87 12.87
CA GLU A 97 -11.65 2.75 11.42
C GLU A 97 -12.87 2.07 10.76
N ILE A 98 -13.45 1.04 11.36
CA ILE A 98 -14.66 0.37 10.84
C ILE A 98 -15.87 1.31 10.83
N GLU A 99 -16.01 2.15 11.85
CA GLU A 99 -17.10 3.13 11.96
C GLU A 99 -16.93 4.29 10.98
N MET A 100 -15.69 4.78 10.81
CA MET A 100 -15.38 5.87 9.89
C MET A 100 -15.39 5.43 8.42
N PHE A 101 -15.21 4.14 8.15
CA PHE A 101 -15.25 3.59 6.80
C PHE A 101 -16.71 3.32 6.36
N PRO A 102 -17.23 3.97 5.29
CA PRO A 102 -18.61 3.83 4.82
C PRO A 102 -18.80 2.49 4.09
N TRP A 103 -18.66 1.39 4.83
CA TRP A 103 -18.62 0.04 4.28
C TRP A 103 -19.93 -0.37 3.62
N LYS A 104 -21.06 0.19 4.08
CA LYS A 104 -22.39 -0.06 3.50
C LYS A 104 -22.48 0.50 2.08
N ASP A 105 -22.10 1.76 1.90
CA ASP A 105 -22.13 2.42 0.59
C ASP A 105 -21.16 1.75 -0.38
N HIS A 106 -19.97 1.36 0.11
CA HIS A 106 -19.01 0.61 -0.69
C HIS A 106 -19.52 -0.79 -1.06
N LEU A 107 -20.19 -1.50 -0.15
CA LEU A 107 -20.77 -2.81 -0.41
C LEU A 107 -21.90 -2.72 -1.44
N ASP A 108 -22.81 -1.76 -1.28
CA ASP A 108 -23.88 -1.51 -2.25
C ASP A 108 -23.28 -1.19 -3.61
N ALA A 109 -22.28 -0.31 -3.67
CA ALA A 109 -21.56 -0.02 -4.92
C ALA A 109 -20.97 -1.29 -5.54
N ILE A 110 -20.24 -2.12 -4.78
CA ILE A 110 -19.65 -3.39 -5.26
C ILE A 110 -20.71 -4.31 -5.87
N MET A 111 -21.88 -4.42 -5.23
CA MET A 111 -22.98 -5.28 -5.68
C MET A 111 -23.65 -4.79 -6.97
N HIS A 112 -23.52 -3.50 -7.30
CA HIS A 112 -24.08 -2.90 -8.52
C HIS A 112 -23.11 -2.88 -9.71
N PHE A 113 -21.84 -3.29 -9.56
CA PHE A 113 -20.85 -3.32 -10.64
C PHE A 113 -20.58 -4.73 -11.20
N ASP A 114 -20.27 -4.81 -12.50
CA ASP A 114 -19.99 -6.07 -13.22
C ASP A 114 -18.69 -6.78 -12.77
N THR A 115 -17.82 -6.10 -12.01
CA THR A 115 -16.54 -6.65 -11.51
C THR A 115 -16.39 -6.55 -10.00
N PRO A 116 -17.20 -7.28 -9.21
CA PRO A 116 -17.23 -7.16 -7.76
C PRO A 116 -15.90 -7.51 -7.10
N GLN A 117 -15.10 -8.42 -7.68
CA GLN A 117 -13.80 -8.78 -7.10
C GLN A 117 -12.79 -7.62 -7.15
N SER A 118 -12.81 -6.79 -8.20
CA SER A 118 -11.90 -5.66 -8.34
C SER A 118 -12.29 -4.52 -7.40
N SER A 119 -13.58 -4.22 -7.32
CA SER A 119 -14.12 -3.20 -6.42
C SER A 119 -13.87 -3.55 -4.96
N LEU A 120 -14.07 -4.82 -4.57
CA LEU A 120 -13.75 -5.31 -3.22
C LEU A 120 -12.26 -5.19 -2.91
N LYS A 121 -11.37 -5.57 -3.84
CA LYS A 121 -9.92 -5.42 -3.63
C LYS A 121 -9.51 -3.96 -3.41
N ASN A 122 -10.11 -3.03 -4.15
CA ASN A 122 -9.83 -1.61 -3.99
C ASN A 122 -10.37 -1.08 -2.66
N MET A 123 -11.58 -1.47 -2.28
CA MET A 123 -12.17 -1.13 -0.98
C MET A 123 -11.27 -1.59 0.18
N LEU A 124 -10.82 -2.85 0.17
CA LEU A 124 -9.92 -3.40 1.18
C LEU A 124 -8.57 -2.69 1.23
N LYS A 125 -8.05 -2.23 0.08
CA LYS A 125 -6.82 -1.42 0.05
C LYS A 125 -7.01 -0.08 0.73
N VAL A 126 -8.11 0.62 0.48
CA VAL A 126 -8.39 1.92 1.10
C VAL A 126 -8.53 1.77 2.61
N PHE A 127 -9.33 0.78 3.06
CA PHE A 127 -9.47 0.46 4.48
C PHE A 127 -8.11 0.13 5.14
N SER A 128 -7.26 -0.66 4.46
CA SER A 128 -5.93 -1.00 5.01
C SER A 128 -5.04 0.22 5.22
N VAL A 129 -5.16 1.25 4.37
CA VAL A 129 -4.38 2.49 4.51
C VAL A 129 -4.89 3.33 5.69
N GLY A 130 -6.20 3.43 5.87
CA GLY A 130 -6.81 4.13 7.01
C GLY A 130 -6.43 3.47 8.34
N LEU A 131 -6.57 2.14 8.43
CA LEU A 131 -6.19 1.39 9.63
C LEU A 131 -4.71 1.58 9.99
N VAL A 132 -3.80 1.48 9.01
CA VAL A 132 -2.36 1.70 9.25
C VAL A 132 -2.10 3.13 9.72
N ARG A 133 -2.81 4.12 9.18
CA ARG A 133 -2.70 5.52 9.64
C ARG A 133 -3.19 5.69 11.08
N GLY A 134 -4.31 5.08 11.44
CA GLY A 134 -4.82 5.08 12.82
C GLY A 134 -3.83 4.47 13.81
N ILE A 135 -3.23 3.32 13.45
CA ILE A 135 -2.17 2.67 14.23
C ILE A 135 -0.96 3.60 14.41
N ILE A 136 -0.48 4.22 13.32
CA ILE A 136 0.67 5.13 13.37
C ILE A 136 0.39 6.34 14.26
N ASN A 137 -0.79 6.95 14.14
CA ASN A 137 -1.18 8.08 14.97
C ASN A 137 -1.14 7.71 16.46
N PHE A 138 -1.76 6.59 16.84
CA PHE A 138 -1.75 6.13 18.22
C PHE A 138 -0.34 5.85 18.74
N GLN A 139 0.53 5.31 17.89
CA GLN A 139 1.93 5.04 18.24
C GLN A 139 2.79 6.31 18.39
N ASN A 140 2.33 7.44 17.85
CA ASN A 140 3.02 8.73 17.82
C ASN A 140 2.38 9.79 18.72
N GLU A 141 1.32 9.48 19.48
CA GLU A 141 0.52 10.41 20.30
C GLU A 141 1.29 11.10 21.46
N ASP A 142 2.61 11.04 21.50
CA ASP A 142 3.46 11.92 22.33
C ASP A 142 3.83 13.25 21.62
N ASP A 143 3.33 13.52 20.40
CA ASP A 143 3.70 14.71 19.60
C ASP A 143 2.51 15.64 19.26
N GLU A 144 1.48 15.69 20.11
CA GLU A 144 0.56 16.86 20.10
C GLU A 144 1.23 18.02 20.85
N GLY A 145 2.10 18.71 20.10
CA GLY A 145 2.59 20.04 20.45
C GLY A 145 1.42 20.98 20.72
N ASP A 146 1.32 21.36 21.99
CA ASP A 146 0.76 22.60 22.53
C ASP A 146 0.37 23.63 21.47
N TRP A 147 -0.89 23.62 21.05
CA TRP A 147 -1.48 24.80 20.44
C TRP A 147 -1.79 25.76 21.58
N GLU A 148 -0.77 26.49 22.05
CA GLU A 148 -1.00 27.72 22.80
C GLU A 148 -1.86 28.61 21.89
N VAL A 149 -3.16 28.61 22.16
CA VAL A 149 -4.06 29.66 21.69
C VAL A 149 -3.56 30.94 22.33
N ALA A 150 -2.72 31.67 21.60
CA ALA A 150 -2.37 33.04 21.92
C ALA A 150 -3.66 33.86 21.82
N ASP A 151 -4.36 33.94 22.96
CA ASP A 151 -5.44 34.86 23.20
C ASP A 151 -4.89 36.26 22.94
N SER A 152 -5.29 36.84 21.81
CA SER A 152 -4.96 38.21 21.44
C SER A 152 -6.24 39.01 21.46
N ASP A 153 -6.80 39.12 22.67
CA ASP A 153 -7.54 40.31 23.08
C ASP A 153 -6.51 41.40 23.37
N GLU A 154 -6.37 42.39 22.47
CA GLU A 154 -5.99 43.76 22.83
C GLU A 154 -6.29 44.73 21.66
N GLU A 155 -7.43 45.42 21.82
CA GLU A 155 -7.70 46.85 21.57
C GLU A 155 -7.24 47.54 20.26
N GLU A 156 -8.22 47.96 19.43
CA GLU A 156 -8.60 49.39 19.24
C GLU A 156 -9.91 49.53 18.42
#